data_AF-A0A1I3S8A7-F1
#
_entry.id   AF-A0A1I3S8A7-F1
#
_cell.length_a   1.000
_cell.length_b   1.000
_cell.length_c   1.000
_cell.angle_alpha   90.00
_cell.angle_beta   90.00
_cell.angle_gamma   90.00
#
_symmetry.space_group_name_H-M   'P 1'
#
loop_
_entity.id
_entity.type
_entity.pdbx_description
1 polymer ?
#
loop_
_entity_poly.entity_id
_entity_poly.type
_entity_poly.pdbx_seq_one_letter_code
_entity_poly.pdbx_strand_id
1 'polypeptide(L)'
;MRRLGILFVLGFLFLSACSEPEAPQSKNKSKSGEDLDSYPMIVDSCPEPTYDGDTFDELSEEEQKLYSVDHISEEMKERNPDVLQVATLQTKRQEFLRKGISDKGYTLEDLKNIGDMYMVKGTIILQFKEQLTEEEQQVKEAFTETAEDLKQKFNENAVHIEKVNLSANELNKQNEALSEIIDGSTIKDKLWGYGTCTPSNQLKIDVTEPLTEEEMKQLDENAEVKIAVQVEEPNQLEGYVTEVKENEMLVDMIWFSNHPEEVQVGDRVNVSYTNVMESLPAQAGAMEIEILKDLRPEGADMSTSEAIKKAVDKAKENLPSSPSQNAYLSVKEMDYHKKSDQWKVLFETTASEETVEVQIEDE
;
A
#
# COMPACT_ATOMS: atom_id res chain seq x y z
N MET A 1 -1.63 17.33 -47.34
CA MET A 1 -1.21 17.55 -45.94
C MET A 1 -1.96 16.56 -45.06
N ARG A 2 -1.32 15.43 -44.71
CA ARG A 2 -1.86 14.44 -43.77
C ARG A 2 -1.36 14.81 -42.37
N ARG A 3 -2.26 15.02 -41.42
CA ARG A 3 -1.92 15.17 -39.99
C ARG A 3 -1.76 13.76 -39.41
N LEU A 4 -0.54 13.42 -39.00
CA LEU A 4 -0.28 12.28 -38.13
C LEU A 4 -0.72 12.66 -36.71
N GLY A 5 -1.66 11.92 -36.15
CA GLY A 5 -1.97 11.98 -34.73
C GLY A 5 -0.89 11.25 -33.95
N ILE A 6 -0.28 11.94 -32.98
CA ILE A 6 0.63 11.34 -32.01
C ILE A 6 -0.25 10.71 -30.93
N LEU A 7 -0.19 9.38 -30.83
CA LEU A 7 -0.79 8.62 -29.75
C LEU A 7 0.17 8.71 -28.54
N PHE A 8 -0.27 9.32 -27.45
CA PHE A 8 0.41 9.21 -26.16
C PHE A 8 0.06 7.85 -25.54
N VAL A 9 1.04 6.97 -25.43
CA VAL A 9 0.94 5.74 -24.64
C VAL A 9 1.43 6.10 -23.24
N LEU A 10 0.50 6.30 -22.30
CA LEU A 10 0.85 6.30 -20.87
C LEU A 10 1.23 4.86 -20.50
N GLY A 11 2.50 4.65 -20.19
CA GLY A 11 2.97 3.40 -19.58
C GLY A 11 2.47 3.34 -18.15
N PHE A 12 1.56 2.41 -17.85
CA PHE A 12 1.23 2.03 -16.49
C PHE A 12 2.50 1.48 -15.81
N LEU A 13 2.95 2.15 -14.76
CA LEU A 13 3.85 1.57 -13.77
C LEU A 13 3.10 0.41 -13.12
N PHE A 14 3.45 -0.82 -13.50
CA PHE A 14 3.09 -1.99 -12.72
C PHE A 14 3.90 -1.94 -11.44
N LEU A 15 3.31 -1.39 -10.37
CA LEU A 15 3.60 -1.87 -9.03
C LEU A 15 3.38 -3.38 -9.07
N SER A 16 4.39 -4.15 -8.69
CA SER A 16 4.27 -5.58 -8.45
C SER A 16 2.98 -5.84 -7.67
N ALA A 17 2.08 -6.63 -8.27
CA ALA A 17 0.85 -7.05 -7.63
C ALA A 17 1.20 -7.74 -6.31
N CYS A 18 1.10 -7.03 -5.21
CA CYS A 18 0.92 -7.65 -3.91
C CYS A 18 -0.45 -8.31 -3.99
N SER A 19 -0.53 -9.62 -3.78
CA SER A 19 -1.80 -10.31 -3.62
C SER A 19 -2.61 -9.58 -2.55
N GLU A 20 -3.86 -9.22 -2.85
CA GLU A 20 -4.77 -8.68 -1.84
C GLU A 20 -4.86 -9.70 -0.69
N PRO A 21 -4.51 -9.32 0.56
CA PRO A 21 -4.63 -10.23 1.68
C PRO A 21 -6.11 -10.53 1.95
N GLU A 22 -6.48 -11.82 1.97
CA GLU A 22 -7.79 -12.25 2.45
C GLU A 22 -7.94 -11.95 3.94
N ALA A 23 -9.07 -11.36 4.33
CA ALA A 23 -9.28 -10.86 5.67
C ALA A 23 -9.55 -11.97 6.71
N PRO A 24 -9.04 -11.83 7.95
CA PRO A 24 -9.41 -12.72 9.05
C PRO A 24 -10.89 -12.56 9.44
N GLN A 25 -11.54 -13.67 9.79
CA GLN A 25 -12.95 -13.69 10.22
C GLN A 25 -13.14 -12.94 11.56
N SER A 26 -14.25 -12.21 11.69
CA SER A 26 -14.58 -11.37 12.85
C SER A 26 -14.56 -12.13 14.19
N LYS A 27 -14.10 -11.47 15.27
CA LYS A 27 -13.87 -12.12 16.58
C LYS A 27 -14.50 -11.43 17.77
N ASN A 28 -14.72 -12.27 18.78
CA ASN A 28 -15.20 -11.93 20.12
C ASN A 28 -14.07 -11.39 21.01
N LYS A 29 -14.43 -10.35 21.79
CA LYS A 29 -13.63 -9.60 22.78
C LYS A 29 -12.63 -10.42 23.61
N SER A 30 -11.37 -9.99 23.64
CA SER A 30 -10.34 -10.41 24.60
C SER A 30 -10.03 -9.33 25.65
N LYS A 31 -9.38 -9.72 26.74
CA LYS A 31 -9.27 -9.02 28.04
C LYS A 31 -8.05 -8.10 28.11
N SER A 32 -8.21 -7.03 28.90
CA SER A 32 -7.22 -6.00 29.24
C SER A 32 -5.96 -6.56 29.92
N GLY A 33 -4.81 -6.00 29.53
CA GLY A 33 -3.47 -6.40 29.92
C GLY A 33 -2.96 -5.81 31.24
N GLU A 34 -2.14 -6.61 31.90
CA GLU A 34 -1.04 -6.22 32.79
C GLU A 34 0.04 -7.31 32.58
N ASP A 35 1.32 -6.91 32.50
CA ASP A 35 2.55 -7.72 32.25
C ASP A 35 3.06 -7.85 30.79
N LEU A 36 3.58 -6.76 30.20
CA LEU A 36 4.34 -6.80 28.92
C LEU A 36 5.80 -6.31 29.01
N ASP A 37 6.35 -6.08 30.20
CA ASP A 37 7.68 -5.45 30.38
C ASP A 37 8.91 -6.37 30.20
N SER A 38 8.80 -7.56 29.61
CA SER A 38 9.96 -8.48 29.53
C SER A 38 10.16 -9.28 28.24
N TYR A 39 9.46 -8.98 27.15
CA TYR A 39 9.78 -9.62 25.88
C TYR A 39 10.79 -8.78 25.11
N PRO A 40 11.96 -9.32 24.71
CA PRO A 40 12.76 -8.67 23.68
C PRO A 40 11.86 -8.61 22.45
N MET A 41 11.38 -7.42 22.10
CA MET A 41 10.61 -7.20 20.87
C MET A 41 11.52 -7.56 19.70
N ILE A 42 11.42 -8.79 19.21
CA ILE A 42 12.04 -9.20 17.97
C ILE A 42 11.18 -8.59 16.87
N VAL A 43 11.48 -7.32 16.56
CA VAL A 43 11.02 -6.69 15.32
C VAL A 43 12.08 -6.99 14.29
N ASP A 44 12.02 -8.18 13.69
CA ASP A 44 12.86 -8.48 12.53
C ASP A 44 12.08 -7.94 11.31
N SER A 45 12.07 -6.61 11.16
CA SER A 45 11.57 -5.96 9.95
C SER A 45 12.32 -6.52 8.74
N CYS A 46 11.71 -6.51 7.54
CA CYS A 46 12.42 -6.90 6.32
C CYS A 46 13.82 -6.27 6.32
N PRO A 47 14.90 -7.06 6.26
CA PRO A 47 16.24 -6.53 6.28
C PRO A 47 16.38 -5.47 5.19
N GLU A 48 16.91 -4.30 5.57
CA GLU A 48 17.21 -3.27 4.59
C GLU A 48 18.16 -3.82 3.52
N PRO A 49 18.04 -3.37 2.26
CA PRO A 49 18.99 -3.74 1.23
C PRO A 49 20.43 -3.47 1.69
N THR A 50 21.34 -4.40 1.41
CA THR A 50 22.76 -4.22 1.80
C THR A 50 23.50 -3.19 0.95
N TYR A 51 22.85 -2.71 -0.11
CA TYR A 51 23.38 -1.75 -1.07
C TYR A 51 22.61 -0.43 -0.96
N ASP A 52 23.33 0.68 -0.79
CA ASP A 52 22.72 1.99 -0.50
C ASP A 52 22.21 2.71 -1.78
N GLY A 53 22.60 2.28 -2.98
CA GLY A 53 22.16 2.90 -4.24
C GLY A 53 22.79 4.26 -4.53
N ASP A 54 22.79 4.66 -5.80
CA ASP A 54 23.11 6.05 -6.17
C ASP A 54 21.91 6.96 -5.95
N THR A 55 22.15 8.12 -5.34
CA THR A 55 21.26 9.29 -5.40
C THR A 55 21.50 10.09 -6.68
N PHE A 56 20.54 10.94 -7.06
CA PHE A 56 20.67 11.75 -8.28
C PHE A 56 21.87 12.71 -8.25
N ASP A 57 22.17 13.28 -7.08
CA ASP A 57 23.27 14.22 -6.87
C ASP A 57 24.65 13.56 -6.96
N GLU A 58 24.73 12.24 -6.84
CA GLU A 58 25.97 11.46 -6.99
C GLU A 58 26.29 11.13 -8.47
N LEU A 59 25.35 11.39 -9.38
CA LEU A 59 25.53 11.15 -10.82
C LEU A 59 26.38 12.23 -11.48
N SER A 60 27.07 11.86 -12.56
CA SER A 60 27.79 12.83 -13.41
C SER A 60 26.84 13.81 -14.09
N GLU A 61 27.28 15.04 -14.38
CA GLU A 61 26.45 16.03 -15.09
C GLU A 61 25.97 15.53 -16.46
N GLU A 62 26.80 14.75 -17.16
CA GLU A 62 26.44 14.12 -18.43
C GLU A 62 25.28 13.14 -18.29
N GLU A 63 25.29 12.36 -17.21
CA GLU A 63 24.25 11.39 -16.90
C GLU A 63 22.97 12.07 -16.40
N GLN A 64 23.08 13.07 -15.51
CA GLN A 64 21.93 13.87 -15.07
C GLN A 64 21.14 14.47 -16.24
N LYS A 65 21.83 14.91 -17.31
CA LYS A 65 21.20 15.42 -18.53
C LYS A 65 20.36 14.38 -19.29
N LEU A 66 20.64 13.08 -19.13
CA LEU A 66 19.83 12.00 -19.70
C LEU A 66 18.45 11.89 -19.03
N TYR A 67 18.33 12.43 -17.82
CA TYR A 67 17.14 12.36 -16.98
C TYR A 67 16.42 13.70 -16.87
N SER A 68 16.70 14.64 -17.78
CA SER A 68 16.07 15.96 -17.75
C SER A 68 14.55 15.84 -17.74
N VAL A 69 13.94 16.38 -16.67
CA VAL A 69 12.50 16.38 -16.42
C VAL A 69 11.78 17.52 -17.14
N ASP A 70 12.31 17.97 -18.29
CA ASP A 70 11.75 19.09 -19.07
C ASP A 70 10.29 18.87 -19.49
N HIS A 71 9.82 17.62 -19.48
CA HIS A 71 8.45 17.24 -19.82
C HIS A 71 7.51 17.11 -18.61
N ILE A 72 8.01 17.23 -17.37
CA ILE A 72 7.19 17.18 -16.16
C ILE A 72 6.60 18.57 -15.89
N SER A 73 5.36 18.64 -15.39
CA SER A 73 4.73 19.93 -15.07
C SER A 73 5.49 20.67 -13.97
N GLU A 74 5.52 22.01 -14.06
CA GLU A 74 6.19 22.86 -13.05
C GLU A 74 5.61 22.63 -11.64
N GLU A 75 4.32 22.35 -11.53
CA GLU A 75 3.64 22.04 -10.27
C GLU A 75 4.20 20.77 -9.60
N MET A 76 4.49 19.72 -10.37
CA MET A 76 5.08 18.49 -9.83
C MET A 76 6.52 18.73 -9.39
N LYS A 77 7.30 19.49 -10.18
CA LYS A 77 8.69 19.85 -9.85
C LYS A 77 8.79 20.61 -8.54
N GLU A 78 7.81 21.46 -8.23
CA GLU A 78 7.80 22.27 -7.01
C GLU A 78 7.47 21.46 -5.74
N ARG A 79 6.61 20.44 -5.85
CA ARG A 79 6.16 19.66 -4.69
C ARG A 79 7.19 18.66 -4.17
N ASN A 80 7.85 17.89 -5.06
CA ASN A 80 8.80 16.83 -4.67
C ASN A 80 9.87 16.59 -5.76
N PRO A 81 10.84 17.52 -5.94
CA PRO A 81 11.83 17.43 -7.02
C PRO A 81 12.69 16.15 -6.96
N ASP A 82 13.11 15.74 -5.76
CA ASP A 82 14.03 14.60 -5.58
C ASP A 82 13.35 13.27 -5.95
N VAL A 83 12.08 13.10 -5.58
CA VAL A 83 11.29 11.91 -5.91
C VAL A 83 11.13 11.76 -7.42
N LEU A 84 10.88 12.86 -8.13
CA LEU A 84 10.72 12.86 -9.59
C LEU A 84 12.02 12.53 -10.31
N GLN A 85 13.15 13.03 -9.81
CA GLN A 85 14.47 12.73 -10.36
C GLN A 85 14.81 11.24 -10.19
N VAL A 86 14.62 10.69 -8.98
CA VAL A 86 14.85 9.26 -8.71
C VAL A 86 13.90 8.41 -9.56
N ALA A 87 12.61 8.73 -9.65
CA ALA A 87 11.66 7.98 -10.46
C ALA A 87 12.01 8.00 -11.96
N THR A 88 12.48 9.14 -12.48
CA THR A 88 12.91 9.27 -13.89
C THR A 88 14.16 8.44 -14.15
N LEU A 89 15.13 8.50 -13.24
CA LEU A 89 16.35 7.70 -13.24
C LEU A 89 16.03 6.19 -13.27
N GLN A 90 15.19 5.74 -12.35
CA GLN A 90 14.73 4.35 -12.26
C GLN A 90 14.06 3.89 -13.55
N THR A 91 13.10 4.67 -14.06
CA THR A 91 12.34 4.35 -15.28
C THR A 91 13.26 4.15 -16.48
N LYS A 92 14.22 5.07 -16.68
CA LYS A 92 15.14 5.01 -17.82
C LYS A 92 16.11 3.83 -17.76
N ARG A 93 16.64 3.50 -16.58
CA ARG A 93 17.49 2.32 -16.38
C ARG A 93 16.68 1.04 -16.62
N GLN A 94 15.45 0.94 -16.11
CA GLN A 94 14.56 -0.20 -16.36
C GLN A 94 14.17 -0.35 -17.83
N GLU A 95 13.86 0.75 -18.53
CA GLU A 95 13.59 0.74 -19.98
C GLU A 95 14.79 0.17 -20.76
N PHE A 96 16.00 0.62 -20.42
CA PHE A 96 17.23 0.13 -21.05
C PHE A 96 17.44 -1.36 -20.80
N LEU A 97 17.34 -1.80 -19.54
CA LEU A 97 17.47 -3.21 -19.18
C LEU A 97 16.43 -4.07 -19.92
N ARG A 98 15.14 -3.71 -19.86
CA ARG A 98 14.04 -4.44 -20.52
C ARG A 98 14.27 -4.57 -22.02
N LYS A 99 14.72 -3.50 -22.67
CA LYS A 99 15.05 -3.54 -24.09
C LYS A 99 16.23 -4.47 -24.35
N GLY A 100 17.32 -4.33 -23.60
CA GLY A 100 18.53 -5.14 -23.78
C GLY A 100 18.28 -6.64 -23.60
N ILE A 101 17.47 -7.05 -22.61
CA ILE A 101 17.11 -8.46 -22.44
C ILE A 101 16.14 -8.95 -23.52
N SER A 102 15.22 -8.08 -23.98
CA SER A 102 14.28 -8.42 -25.05
C SER A 102 15.00 -8.60 -26.38
N ASP A 103 16.01 -7.79 -26.68
CA ASP A 103 16.85 -7.92 -27.88
C ASP A 103 17.62 -9.26 -27.87
N LYS A 104 17.83 -9.86 -26.69
CA LYS A 104 18.43 -11.19 -26.49
C LYS A 104 17.41 -12.34 -26.43
N GLY A 105 16.11 -12.04 -26.56
CA GLY A 105 15.05 -13.03 -26.58
C GLY A 105 14.51 -13.46 -25.21
N TYR A 106 14.82 -12.70 -24.15
CA TYR A 106 14.35 -12.97 -22.78
C TYR A 106 13.41 -11.87 -22.26
N THR A 107 12.67 -12.19 -21.21
CA THR A 107 11.70 -11.33 -20.54
C THR A 107 11.99 -11.22 -19.05
N LEU A 108 11.31 -10.31 -18.35
CA LEU A 108 11.40 -10.23 -16.88
C LEU A 108 10.77 -11.44 -16.18
N GLU A 109 9.87 -12.18 -16.85
CA GLU A 109 9.35 -13.43 -16.30
C GLU A 109 10.42 -14.52 -16.27
N ASP A 110 11.30 -14.56 -17.28
CA ASP A 110 12.46 -15.45 -17.28
C ASP A 110 13.38 -15.14 -16.11
N LEU A 111 13.55 -13.86 -15.76
CA LEU A 111 14.31 -13.47 -14.56
C LEU A 111 13.66 -14.00 -13.28
N LYS A 112 12.34 -13.87 -13.13
CA LYS A 112 11.62 -14.34 -11.93
C LYS A 112 11.74 -15.84 -11.69
N ASN A 113 12.04 -16.63 -12.73
CA ASN A 113 12.30 -18.06 -12.58
C ASN A 113 13.70 -18.38 -12.01
N ILE A 114 14.67 -17.46 -12.20
CA ILE A 114 16.07 -17.65 -11.83
C ILE A 114 16.56 -16.69 -10.76
N GLY A 115 15.72 -15.76 -10.29
CA GLY A 115 16.13 -14.63 -9.48
C GLY A 115 15.00 -13.64 -9.26
N ASP A 116 15.35 -12.37 -9.02
CA ASP A 116 14.41 -11.25 -8.91
C ASP A 116 15.09 -9.92 -9.30
N MET A 117 14.31 -8.85 -9.40
CA MET A 117 14.80 -7.50 -9.61
C MET A 117 14.01 -6.49 -8.76
N TYR A 118 14.74 -5.60 -8.10
CA TYR A 118 14.15 -4.46 -7.39
C TYR A 118 15.01 -3.21 -7.57
N MET A 119 14.51 -2.07 -7.09
CA MET A 119 15.20 -0.78 -7.16
C MET A 119 15.59 -0.32 -5.76
N VAL A 120 16.81 0.20 -5.62
CA VAL A 120 17.23 0.95 -4.42
C VAL A 120 17.74 2.31 -4.88
N LYS A 121 16.99 3.37 -4.53
CA LYS A 121 17.22 4.71 -5.06
C LYS A 121 17.33 4.67 -6.59
N GLY A 122 18.44 5.10 -7.19
CA GLY A 122 18.66 5.02 -8.63
C GLY A 122 19.07 3.65 -9.18
N THR A 123 19.49 2.71 -8.34
CA THR A 123 20.18 1.49 -8.77
C THR A 123 19.24 0.32 -8.98
N ILE A 124 19.44 -0.44 -10.06
CA ILE A 124 18.79 -1.75 -10.25
C ILE A 124 19.56 -2.79 -9.45
N ILE A 125 18.87 -3.55 -8.61
CA ILE A 125 19.43 -4.75 -7.99
C ILE A 125 18.93 -5.97 -8.75
N LEU A 126 19.84 -6.75 -9.32
CA LEU A 126 19.55 -8.03 -9.95
C LEU A 126 19.98 -9.15 -9.02
N GLN A 127 19.05 -10.00 -8.65
CA GLN A 127 19.31 -11.18 -7.84
C GLN A 127 19.29 -12.43 -8.70
N PHE A 128 20.19 -13.37 -8.46
CA PHE A 128 20.17 -14.68 -9.10
C PHE A 128 20.32 -15.78 -8.06
N LYS A 129 19.53 -16.85 -8.18
CA LYS A 129 19.69 -18.02 -7.32
C LYS A 129 21.05 -18.69 -7.55
N GLU A 130 21.62 -19.27 -6.51
CA GLU A 130 22.97 -19.85 -6.57
C GLU A 130 23.07 -21.08 -7.48
N GLN A 131 22.01 -21.90 -7.49
CA GLN A 131 21.96 -23.15 -8.22
C GLN A 131 21.08 -22.98 -9.46
N LEU A 132 21.72 -23.01 -10.63
CA LEU A 132 21.06 -22.86 -11.93
C LEU A 132 21.31 -24.10 -12.78
N THR A 133 20.30 -24.49 -13.55
CA THR A 133 20.44 -25.43 -14.66
C THR A 133 21.22 -24.80 -15.82
N GLU A 134 21.64 -25.61 -16.80
CA GLU A 134 22.36 -25.10 -17.98
C GLU A 134 21.54 -24.09 -18.79
N GLU A 135 20.21 -24.27 -18.87
CA GLU A 135 19.31 -23.34 -19.57
C GLU A 135 19.17 -22.02 -18.80
N GLU A 136 18.97 -22.09 -17.48
CA GLU A 136 18.88 -20.91 -16.61
C GLU A 136 20.20 -20.11 -16.56
N GLN A 137 21.34 -20.80 -16.70
CA GLN A 137 22.65 -20.17 -16.79
C GLN A 137 22.77 -19.27 -18.04
N GLN A 138 22.16 -19.65 -19.17
CA GLN A 138 22.13 -18.80 -20.38
C GLN A 138 21.29 -17.53 -20.15
N VAL A 139 20.15 -17.67 -19.46
CA VAL A 139 19.33 -16.51 -19.07
C VAL A 139 20.15 -15.57 -18.20
N LYS A 140 20.81 -16.07 -17.15
CA LYS A 140 21.68 -15.26 -16.28
C LYS A 140 22.79 -14.54 -17.05
N GLU A 141 23.44 -15.22 -17.99
CA GLU A 141 24.49 -14.62 -18.83
C GLU A 141 23.95 -13.46 -19.67
N ALA A 142 22.78 -13.62 -20.28
CA ALA A 142 22.14 -12.56 -21.05
C ALA A 142 21.85 -11.31 -20.21
N PHE A 143 21.29 -11.50 -19.00
CA PHE A 143 21.03 -10.40 -18.06
C PHE A 143 22.32 -9.76 -17.55
N THR A 144 23.35 -10.56 -17.25
CA THR A 144 24.65 -10.06 -16.77
C THR A 144 25.33 -9.20 -17.84
N GLU A 145 25.34 -9.64 -19.10
CA GLU A 145 25.89 -8.85 -20.19
C GLU A 145 25.09 -7.54 -20.40
N THR A 146 23.75 -7.57 -20.28
CA THR A 146 22.94 -6.33 -20.36
C THR A 146 23.19 -5.41 -19.16
N ALA A 147 23.47 -5.96 -17.98
CA ALA A 147 23.85 -5.16 -16.81
C ALA A 147 25.20 -4.45 -17.03
N GLU A 148 26.18 -5.11 -17.67
CA GLU A 148 27.45 -4.49 -18.05
C GLU A 148 27.26 -3.39 -19.11
N ASP A 149 26.38 -3.60 -20.10
CA ASP A 149 26.00 -2.53 -21.05
C ASP A 149 25.37 -1.33 -20.34
N LEU A 150 24.53 -1.58 -19.33
CA LEU A 150 23.87 -0.55 -18.54
C LEU A 150 24.90 0.24 -17.72
N LYS A 151 25.86 -0.44 -17.09
CA LYS A 151 26.96 0.20 -16.38
C LYS A 151 27.83 1.07 -17.28
N GLN A 152 28.14 0.58 -18.48
CA GLN A 152 28.90 1.34 -19.47
C GLN A 152 28.12 2.58 -19.97
N LYS A 153 26.80 2.43 -20.14
CA LYS A 153 25.94 3.50 -20.65
C LYS A 153 25.69 4.61 -19.64
N PHE A 154 25.55 4.25 -18.37
CA PHE A 154 25.19 5.12 -17.27
C PHE A 154 26.39 5.30 -16.35
N ASN A 155 26.50 4.46 -15.31
CA ASN A 155 27.66 4.41 -14.43
C ASN A 155 27.80 3.01 -13.77
N GLU A 156 28.92 2.73 -13.11
CA GLU A 156 29.21 1.42 -12.49
C GLU A 156 28.19 0.99 -11.42
N ASN A 157 27.58 1.95 -10.73
CA ASN A 157 26.57 1.73 -9.69
C ASN A 157 25.14 1.63 -10.26
N ALA A 158 24.97 1.68 -11.58
CA ALA A 158 23.64 1.66 -12.17
C ALA A 158 22.95 0.30 -12.05
N VAL A 159 23.72 -0.77 -11.90
CA VAL A 159 23.24 -2.12 -11.57
C VAL A 159 24.16 -2.77 -10.53
N HIS A 160 23.56 -3.35 -9.49
CA HIS A 160 24.22 -4.26 -8.56
C HIS A 160 23.70 -5.69 -8.78
N ILE A 161 24.58 -6.69 -8.66
CA ILE A 161 24.22 -8.10 -8.82
C ILE A 161 24.48 -8.84 -7.52
N GLU A 162 23.45 -9.50 -7.00
CA GLU A 162 23.48 -10.26 -5.75
C GLU A 162 23.15 -11.74 -6.00
N LYS A 163 23.49 -12.57 -5.00
CA LYS A 163 23.12 -13.98 -4.96
C LYS A 163 22.03 -14.20 -3.93
N VAL A 164 21.07 -15.04 -4.29
CA VAL A 164 19.97 -15.45 -3.41
C VAL A 164 19.81 -16.96 -3.38
N ASN A 165 19.01 -17.47 -2.44
CA ASN A 165 18.77 -18.91 -2.33
C ASN A 165 17.65 -19.34 -3.28
N LEU A 166 16.58 -18.55 -3.38
CA LEU A 166 15.40 -18.82 -4.19
C LEU A 166 15.16 -17.73 -5.24
N SER A 167 14.57 -18.11 -6.36
CA SER A 167 14.00 -17.14 -7.30
C SER A 167 12.71 -16.51 -6.77
N ALA A 168 12.25 -15.42 -7.39
CA ALA A 168 10.97 -14.79 -7.04
C ALA A 168 9.80 -15.77 -7.15
N ASN A 169 9.76 -16.58 -8.22
CA ASN A 169 8.68 -17.55 -8.41
C ASN A 169 8.74 -18.72 -7.41
N GLU A 170 9.94 -19.11 -6.96
CA GLU A 170 10.11 -20.09 -5.88
C GLU A 170 9.66 -19.49 -4.53
N LEU A 171 10.05 -18.25 -4.23
CA LEU A 171 9.65 -17.55 -3.02
C LEU A 171 8.13 -17.31 -2.95
N ASN A 172 7.50 -16.98 -4.08
CA ASN A 172 6.04 -16.83 -4.16
C ASN A 172 5.31 -18.14 -3.86
N LYS A 173 5.82 -19.30 -4.32
CA LYS A 173 5.24 -20.60 -3.96
C LYS A 173 5.35 -20.89 -2.46
N GLN A 174 6.44 -20.48 -1.83
CA GLN A 174 6.60 -20.58 -0.38
C GLN A 174 5.61 -19.64 0.35
N ASN A 175 5.37 -18.44 -0.20
CA ASN A 175 4.38 -17.52 0.34
C ASN A 175 2.94 -18.08 0.25
N GLU A 176 2.59 -18.74 -0.86
CA GLU A 176 1.32 -19.45 -0.99
C GLU A 176 1.21 -20.58 0.05
N ALA A 177 2.25 -21.39 0.24
CA ALA A 177 2.26 -22.45 1.25
C ALA A 177 2.18 -21.91 2.70
N LEU A 178 2.76 -20.73 2.95
CA LEU A 178 2.69 -20.05 4.25
C LEU A 178 1.24 -19.72 4.64
N SER A 179 0.38 -19.39 3.68
CA SER A 179 -1.03 -19.13 3.94
C SER A 179 -1.73 -20.34 4.57
N GLU A 180 -1.45 -21.55 4.07
CA GLU A 180 -2.00 -22.80 4.60
C GLU A 180 -1.51 -23.08 6.03
N ILE A 181 -0.24 -22.76 6.32
CA ILE A 181 0.35 -22.91 7.66
C ILE A 181 -0.35 -21.96 8.65
N ILE A 182 -0.53 -20.70 8.24
CA ILE A 182 -1.14 -19.69 9.10
C ILE A 182 -2.61 -20.05 9.38
N ASP A 183 -3.36 -20.48 8.36
CA ASP A 183 -4.78 -20.81 8.49
C ASP A 183 -5.09 -21.92 9.49
N GLY A 184 -4.15 -22.85 9.70
CA GLY A 184 -4.26 -23.93 10.67
C GLY A 184 -3.70 -23.62 12.06
N SER A 185 -3.19 -22.41 12.29
CA SER A 185 -2.44 -22.03 13.49
C SER A 185 -3.18 -21.03 14.37
N THR A 186 -2.65 -20.79 15.58
CA THR A 186 -3.11 -19.69 16.46
C THR A 186 -2.64 -18.31 15.96
N ILE A 187 -1.69 -18.27 15.01
CA ILE A 187 -1.12 -17.04 14.45
C ILE A 187 -2.14 -16.28 13.61
N LYS A 188 -3.09 -16.99 12.99
CA LYS A 188 -4.21 -16.39 12.23
C LYS A 188 -4.91 -15.28 13.00
N ASP A 189 -4.94 -15.39 14.32
CA ASP A 189 -5.62 -14.48 15.21
C ASP A 189 -4.91 -13.14 15.37
N LYS A 190 -3.60 -13.16 15.12
CA LYS A 190 -2.69 -12.03 15.24
C LYS A 190 -2.28 -11.49 13.88
N LEU A 191 -2.53 -12.26 12.82
CA LEU A 191 -2.07 -11.95 11.47
C LEU A 191 -2.77 -10.70 10.93
N TRP A 192 -1.95 -9.73 10.52
CA TRP A 192 -2.37 -8.58 9.75
C TRP A 192 -2.18 -8.82 8.25
N GLY A 193 -1.00 -9.29 7.87
CA GLY A 193 -0.64 -9.49 6.49
C GLY A 193 0.53 -10.45 6.37
N TYR A 194 0.76 -10.94 5.17
CA TYR A 194 1.95 -11.72 4.85
C TYR A 194 2.34 -11.48 3.41
N GLY A 195 3.62 -11.72 3.11
CA GLY A 195 4.18 -11.46 1.80
C GLY A 195 5.64 -11.84 1.74
N THR A 196 6.37 -11.17 0.86
CA THR A 196 7.80 -11.44 0.64
C THR A 196 8.63 -10.18 0.91
N CYS A 197 9.80 -10.37 1.52
CA CYS A 197 10.84 -9.37 1.60
C CYS A 197 11.78 -9.56 0.39
N THR A 198 11.50 -8.89 -0.73
CA THR A 198 12.33 -9.02 -1.95
C THR A 198 13.82 -8.78 -1.68
N PRO A 199 14.27 -7.72 -0.99
CA PRO A 199 15.70 -7.47 -0.79
C PRO A 199 16.44 -8.60 -0.07
N SER A 200 15.79 -9.24 0.90
CA SER A 200 16.39 -10.29 1.73
C SER A 200 16.09 -11.71 1.27
N ASN A 201 15.24 -11.89 0.25
CA ASN A 201 14.74 -13.19 -0.23
C ASN A 201 14.11 -14.02 0.91
N GLN A 202 13.29 -13.36 1.74
CA GLN A 202 12.61 -13.94 2.90
C GLN A 202 11.09 -13.83 2.76
N LEU A 203 10.36 -14.61 3.53
CA LEU A 203 8.94 -14.36 3.76
C LEU A 203 8.77 -13.31 4.85
N LYS A 204 7.64 -12.62 4.82
CA LYS A 204 7.25 -11.62 5.81
C LYS A 204 5.88 -11.98 6.36
N ILE A 205 5.71 -11.88 7.66
CA ILE A 205 4.40 -11.76 8.29
C ILE A 205 4.34 -10.49 9.12
N ASP A 206 3.20 -9.81 9.04
CA ASP A 206 2.85 -8.71 9.89
C ASP A 206 1.83 -9.20 10.92
N VAL A 207 2.06 -8.89 12.19
CA VAL A 207 1.20 -9.32 13.30
C VAL A 207 0.90 -8.15 14.23
N THR A 208 -0.24 -8.24 14.91
CA THR A 208 -0.75 -7.17 15.79
C THR A 208 -0.23 -7.27 17.21
N GLU A 209 0.30 -8.43 17.59
CA GLU A 209 0.94 -8.68 18.85
C GLU A 209 2.10 -9.69 18.67
N PRO A 210 3.10 -9.69 19.57
CA PRO A 210 4.23 -10.61 19.47
C PRO A 210 3.80 -12.09 19.43
N LEU A 211 4.53 -12.88 18.64
CA LEU A 211 4.36 -14.33 18.58
C LEU A 211 5.03 -15.01 19.78
N THR A 212 4.44 -16.12 20.26
CA THR A 212 5.07 -16.94 21.29
C THR A 212 6.23 -17.77 20.71
N GLU A 213 7.09 -18.31 21.57
CA GLU A 213 8.19 -19.19 21.12
C GLU A 213 7.66 -20.42 20.36
N GLU A 214 6.50 -20.98 20.77
CA GLU A 214 5.86 -22.10 20.08
C GLU A 214 5.33 -21.70 18.69
N GLU A 215 4.75 -20.52 18.56
CA GLU A 215 4.27 -19.99 17.27
C GLU A 215 5.43 -19.72 16.31
N MET A 216 6.50 -19.09 16.80
CA MET A 216 7.74 -18.88 16.03
C MET A 216 8.34 -20.22 15.59
N LYS A 217 8.41 -21.19 16.50
CA LYS A 217 8.90 -22.53 16.18
C LYS A 217 8.04 -23.24 15.14
N GLN A 218 6.72 -23.10 15.22
CA GLN A 218 5.80 -23.65 14.22
C GLN A 218 6.07 -23.05 12.84
N LEU A 219 6.31 -21.75 12.74
CA LEU A 219 6.68 -21.11 11.47
C LEU A 219 8.02 -21.65 10.94
N ASP A 220 9.04 -21.67 11.77
CA ASP A 220 10.40 -22.11 11.40
C ASP A 220 10.47 -23.60 11.00
N GLU A 221 9.66 -24.47 11.62
CA GLU A 221 9.65 -25.91 11.29
C GLU A 221 8.92 -26.22 9.98
N ASN A 222 8.04 -25.33 9.51
CA ASN A 222 7.22 -25.57 8.32
C ASN A 222 7.62 -24.72 7.10
N ALA A 223 8.43 -23.67 7.28
CA ALA A 223 8.92 -22.83 6.18
C ALA A 223 10.32 -23.26 5.73
N GLU A 224 10.53 -23.35 4.41
CA GLU A 224 11.86 -23.64 3.84
C GLU A 224 12.78 -22.41 3.84
N VAL A 225 12.23 -21.23 4.11
CA VAL A 225 12.93 -19.95 4.17
C VAL A 225 12.63 -19.22 5.47
N LYS A 226 13.53 -18.31 5.84
CA LYS A 226 13.33 -17.46 7.02
C LYS A 226 12.08 -16.61 6.86
N ILE A 227 11.35 -16.47 7.95
CA ILE A 227 10.18 -15.58 8.05
C ILE A 227 10.58 -14.39 8.93
N ALA A 228 10.52 -13.20 8.35
CA ALA A 228 10.59 -11.94 9.06
C ALA A 228 9.24 -11.67 9.72
N VAL A 229 9.25 -11.42 11.03
CA VAL A 229 8.04 -11.11 11.81
C VAL A 229 8.09 -9.66 12.22
N GLN A 230 7.13 -8.89 11.71
CA GLN A 230 6.97 -7.48 12.03
C GLN A 230 5.72 -7.30 12.89
N VAL A 231 5.89 -6.70 14.06
CA VAL A 231 4.78 -6.35 14.94
C VAL A 231 4.35 -4.92 14.61
N GLU A 232 3.11 -4.74 14.17
CA GLU A 232 2.50 -3.44 13.89
C GLU A 232 1.37 -3.18 14.88
N GLU A 233 1.47 -2.09 15.65
CA GLU A 233 0.34 -1.65 16.47
C GLU A 233 -0.77 -1.10 15.58
N PRO A 234 -2.03 -1.52 15.75
CA PRO A 234 -3.14 -1.00 14.97
C PRO A 234 -3.37 0.48 15.28
N ASN A 235 -3.37 1.31 14.24
CA ASN A 235 -3.94 2.64 14.26
C ASN A 235 -5.43 2.56 14.57
N GLN A 236 -5.94 3.61 15.22
CA GLN A 236 -7.35 3.78 15.54
C GLN A 236 -7.87 5.05 14.89
N LEU A 237 -9.01 4.96 14.21
CA LEU A 237 -9.71 6.10 13.63
C LEU A 237 -11.16 6.08 14.09
N GLU A 238 -11.54 7.11 14.84
CA GLU A 238 -12.94 7.39 15.12
C GLU A 238 -13.50 8.37 14.09
N GLY A 239 -14.67 8.06 13.53
CA GLY A 239 -15.32 8.94 12.57
C GLY A 239 -16.75 8.53 12.25
N TYR A 240 -17.37 9.26 11.33
CA TYR A 240 -18.69 8.96 10.81
C TYR A 240 -18.60 8.31 9.43
N VAL A 241 -19.43 7.30 9.20
CA VAL A 241 -19.56 6.64 7.90
C VAL A 241 -20.35 7.53 6.95
N THR A 242 -19.73 7.95 5.85
CA THR A 242 -20.34 8.85 4.85
C THR A 242 -20.71 8.14 3.55
N GLU A 243 -20.22 6.93 3.34
CA GLU A 243 -20.59 6.07 2.23
C GLU A 243 -20.37 4.60 2.59
N VAL A 244 -21.23 3.72 2.05
CA VAL A 244 -21.10 2.27 2.15
C VAL A 244 -21.28 1.67 0.76
N LYS A 245 -20.41 0.73 0.39
CA LYS A 245 -20.46 -0.10 -0.81
C LYS A 245 -20.28 -1.54 -0.37
N GLU A 246 -20.71 -2.50 -1.19
CA GLU A 246 -20.66 -3.96 -0.96
C GLU A 246 -19.91 -4.41 0.31
N ASN A 247 -18.57 -4.37 0.31
CA ASN A 247 -17.73 -4.73 1.46
C ASN A 247 -16.79 -3.59 1.89
N GLU A 248 -17.13 -2.34 1.58
CA GLU A 248 -16.32 -1.16 1.88
C GLU A 248 -17.14 -0.03 2.53
N MET A 249 -16.55 0.67 3.50
CA MET A 249 -17.14 1.87 4.10
C MET A 249 -16.16 3.04 4.05
N LEU A 250 -16.66 4.25 3.85
CA LEU A 250 -15.84 5.47 3.82
C LEU A 250 -15.93 6.19 5.18
N VAL A 251 -14.77 6.37 5.82
CA VAL A 251 -14.61 7.11 7.08
C VAL A 251 -13.38 8.00 6.96
N ASP A 252 -13.52 9.29 7.26
CA ASP A 252 -12.47 10.32 7.17
C ASP A 252 -11.55 10.26 5.92
N MET A 253 -12.16 10.17 4.73
CA MET A 253 -11.44 10.04 3.44
C MET A 253 -10.58 8.77 3.30
N ILE A 254 -10.91 7.72 4.05
CA ILE A 254 -10.32 6.39 3.90
C ILE A 254 -11.44 5.37 3.63
N TRP A 255 -11.31 4.64 2.53
CA TRP A 255 -12.11 3.46 2.25
C TRP A 255 -11.56 2.28 3.05
N PHE A 256 -12.37 1.79 3.98
CA PHE A 256 -12.10 0.60 4.77
C PHE A 256 -12.82 -0.60 4.18
N SER A 257 -12.08 -1.63 3.78
CA SER A 257 -12.66 -2.93 3.43
C SER A 257 -13.02 -3.74 4.68
N ASN A 258 -13.90 -4.74 4.52
CA ASN A 258 -14.33 -5.69 5.55
C ASN A 258 -15.21 -5.10 6.65
N HIS A 259 -16.13 -4.20 6.30
CA HIS A 259 -17.11 -3.73 7.28
C HIS A 259 -18.15 -4.81 7.61
N PRO A 260 -18.68 -4.85 8.85
CA PRO A 260 -19.80 -5.73 9.15
C PRO A 260 -21.04 -5.29 8.37
N GLU A 261 -21.90 -6.25 7.98
CA GLU A 261 -23.13 -5.99 7.19
C GLU A 261 -24.08 -4.96 7.84
N GLU A 262 -23.92 -4.73 9.15
CA GLU A 262 -24.76 -3.86 9.96
C GLU A 262 -24.41 -2.37 9.85
N VAL A 263 -23.22 -2.01 9.31
CA VAL A 263 -22.78 -0.61 9.20
C VAL A 263 -23.63 0.16 8.19
N GLN A 264 -24.04 1.37 8.58
CA GLN A 264 -24.83 2.26 7.73
C GLN A 264 -24.22 3.66 7.66
N VAL A 265 -24.56 4.38 6.59
CA VAL A 265 -24.27 5.82 6.49
C VAL A 265 -24.89 6.55 7.68
N GLY A 266 -24.08 7.35 8.36
CA GLY A 266 -24.43 8.05 9.58
C GLY A 266 -23.84 7.43 10.85
N ASP A 267 -23.51 6.14 10.84
CA ASP A 267 -22.95 5.49 12.03
C ASP A 267 -21.62 6.12 12.44
N ARG A 268 -21.43 6.28 13.75
CA ARG A 268 -20.14 6.61 14.33
C ARG A 268 -19.39 5.32 14.62
N VAL A 269 -18.19 5.18 14.09
CA VAL A 269 -17.38 3.98 14.22
C VAL A 269 -16.01 4.32 14.79
N ASN A 270 -15.41 3.36 15.50
CA ASN A 270 -13.97 3.30 15.74
C ASN A 270 -13.41 2.16 14.88
N VAL A 271 -12.41 2.48 14.05
CA VAL A 271 -11.81 1.55 13.11
C VAL A 271 -10.37 1.28 13.52
N SER A 272 -10.05 0.01 13.75
CA SER A 272 -8.68 -0.47 13.90
C SER A 272 -8.10 -0.83 12.53
N TYR A 273 -6.93 -0.32 12.17
CA TYR A 273 -6.29 -0.56 10.87
C TYR A 273 -4.77 -0.34 11.00
N THR A 274 -3.95 -0.74 10.02
CA THR A 274 -2.53 -0.35 10.00
C THR A 274 -2.18 0.40 8.72
N ASN A 275 -1.87 -0.32 7.64
CA ASN A 275 -1.36 0.24 6.40
C ASN A 275 -2.47 0.97 5.62
N VAL A 276 -2.12 2.16 5.13
CA VAL A 276 -2.97 3.00 4.29
C VAL A 276 -2.30 3.13 2.93
N MET A 277 -3.01 2.72 1.88
CA MET A 277 -2.59 2.92 0.51
C MET A 277 -2.79 4.39 0.11
N GLU A 278 -1.76 4.98 -0.50
CA GLU A 278 -1.79 6.35 -1.00
C GLU A 278 -2.73 6.48 -2.20
N SER A 279 -3.98 6.85 -1.94
CA SER A 279 -4.99 7.19 -2.95
C SER A 279 -5.88 8.33 -2.43
N LEU A 280 -6.78 8.85 -3.28
CA LEU A 280 -7.78 9.84 -2.87
C LEU A 280 -9.18 9.39 -3.31
N PRO A 281 -10.05 8.93 -2.38
CA PRO A 281 -9.78 8.68 -0.95
C PRO A 281 -8.73 7.60 -0.77
N ALA A 282 -8.05 7.62 0.37
CA ALA A 282 -7.10 6.57 0.74
C ALA A 282 -7.82 5.23 0.91
N GLN A 283 -7.07 4.12 0.93
CA GLN A 283 -7.63 2.78 1.09
C GLN A 283 -6.90 2.02 2.20
N ALA A 284 -7.64 1.30 3.04
CA ALA A 284 -7.09 0.47 4.11
C ALA A 284 -7.99 -0.74 4.37
N GLY A 285 -7.42 -1.82 4.91
CA GLY A 285 -8.21 -2.92 5.47
C GLY A 285 -8.60 -2.61 6.92
N ALA A 286 -9.87 -2.75 7.28
CA ALA A 286 -10.25 -2.71 8.69
C ALA A 286 -9.95 -4.06 9.35
N MET A 287 -9.33 -4.02 10.53
CA MET A 287 -9.10 -5.17 11.40
C MET A 287 -10.29 -5.41 12.33
N GLU A 288 -10.78 -4.34 12.95
CA GLU A 288 -11.91 -4.34 13.85
C GLU A 288 -12.69 -3.04 13.63
N ILE A 289 -14.01 -3.15 13.64
CA ILE A 289 -14.92 -2.02 13.54
C ILE A 289 -15.87 -2.10 14.73
N GLU A 290 -15.75 -1.11 15.61
CA GLU A 290 -16.70 -0.92 16.70
C GLU A 290 -17.70 0.18 16.31
N ILE A 291 -18.97 -0.18 16.14
CA ILE A 291 -20.04 0.80 16.01
C ILE A 291 -20.26 1.41 17.39
N LEU A 292 -19.90 2.69 17.52
CA LEU A 292 -20.02 3.43 18.76
C LEU A 292 -21.48 3.76 19.05
N LYS A 293 -21.80 3.92 20.34
CA LYS A 293 -23.15 4.25 20.77
C LYS A 293 -23.60 5.57 20.17
N ASP A 294 -24.72 5.52 19.44
CA ASP A 294 -25.37 6.70 18.88
C ASP A 294 -25.82 7.66 19.99
N LEU A 295 -25.61 8.95 19.74
CA LEU A 295 -25.88 10.02 20.70
C LEU A 295 -27.16 10.76 20.28
N ARG A 296 -27.94 11.18 21.27
CA ARG A 296 -29.03 12.12 21.06
C ARG A 296 -28.91 13.26 22.07
N PRO A 297 -28.43 14.45 21.65
CA PRO A 297 -28.30 15.61 22.51
C PRO A 297 -29.61 15.98 23.19
N GLU A 298 -29.53 16.65 24.34
CA GLU A 298 -30.72 17.02 25.10
C GLU A 298 -31.58 18.07 24.35
N GLY A 299 -32.80 17.67 24.01
CA GLY A 299 -33.74 18.50 23.27
C GLY A 299 -33.79 18.19 21.78
N ALA A 300 -32.86 17.35 21.27
CA ALA A 300 -32.90 16.91 19.90
C ALA A 300 -33.92 15.77 19.70
N ASP A 301 -34.64 15.82 18.58
CA ASP A 301 -35.56 14.78 18.14
C ASP A 301 -34.79 13.65 17.42
N MET A 302 -33.87 14.01 16.51
CA MET A 302 -33.00 13.07 15.80
C MET A 302 -31.79 12.65 16.63
N SER A 303 -31.28 11.45 16.35
CA SER A 303 -29.95 11.04 16.77
C SER A 303 -28.84 11.65 15.90
N THR A 304 -27.60 11.53 16.38
CA THR A 304 -26.42 11.96 15.61
C THR A 304 -26.31 11.22 14.28
N SER A 305 -26.53 9.91 14.26
CA SER A 305 -26.49 9.13 13.02
C SER A 305 -27.56 9.56 12.01
N GLU A 306 -28.78 9.84 12.48
CA GLU A 306 -29.88 10.33 11.64
C GLU A 306 -29.58 11.70 11.02
N ALA A 307 -29.03 12.62 11.83
CA ALA A 307 -28.64 13.95 11.38
C ALA A 307 -27.51 13.89 10.32
N ILE A 308 -26.46 13.08 10.55
CA ILE A 308 -25.37 12.89 9.58
C ILE A 308 -25.89 12.28 8.29
N LYS A 309 -26.74 11.25 8.35
CA LYS A 309 -27.31 10.62 7.16
C LYS A 309 -28.08 11.64 6.30
N LYS A 310 -28.98 12.43 6.91
CA LYS A 310 -29.70 13.51 6.21
C LYS A 310 -28.72 14.56 5.64
N ALA A 311 -27.66 14.90 6.38
CA ALA A 311 -26.65 15.87 5.95
C ALA A 311 -25.81 15.38 4.76
N VAL A 312 -25.43 14.10 4.75
CA VAL A 312 -24.70 13.46 3.64
C VAL A 312 -25.56 13.47 2.37
N ASP A 313 -26.83 13.07 2.46
CA ASP A 313 -27.75 13.06 1.33
C ASP A 313 -27.91 14.47 0.74
N LYS A 314 -28.15 15.48 1.60
CA LYS A 314 -28.27 16.88 1.19
C LYS A 314 -26.95 17.45 0.64
N ALA A 315 -25.80 17.06 1.15
CA ALA A 315 -24.50 17.48 0.61
C ALA A 315 -24.31 16.93 -0.81
N LYS A 316 -24.58 15.64 -1.03
CA LYS A 316 -24.41 14.99 -2.35
C LYS A 316 -25.31 15.59 -3.43
N GLU A 317 -26.52 16.05 -3.07
CA GLU A 317 -27.41 16.76 -4.00
C GLU A 317 -26.88 18.14 -4.44
N ASN A 318 -26.12 18.83 -3.58
CA ASN A 318 -25.64 20.18 -3.82
C ASN A 318 -24.23 20.22 -4.43
N LEU A 319 -23.48 19.12 -4.37
CA LEU A 319 -22.16 19.03 -4.96
C LEU A 319 -22.26 18.90 -6.49
N PRO A 320 -21.42 19.63 -7.25
CA PRO A 320 -21.40 19.52 -8.70
C PRO A 320 -21.01 18.09 -9.11
N SER A 321 -21.98 17.33 -9.62
CA SER A 321 -21.73 15.99 -10.16
C SER A 321 -21.02 16.11 -11.49
N SER A 322 -19.68 16.09 -11.49
CA SER A 322 -18.93 15.89 -12.73
C SER A 322 -19.01 14.41 -13.11
N PRO A 323 -19.30 14.04 -14.37
CA PRO A 323 -19.33 12.64 -14.81
C PRO A 323 -18.01 11.91 -14.60
N SER A 324 -16.91 12.63 -14.34
CA SER A 324 -15.56 12.09 -14.19
C SER A 324 -15.02 12.14 -12.75
N GLN A 325 -15.75 12.68 -11.77
CA GLN A 325 -15.27 12.79 -10.38
C GLN A 325 -16.40 12.54 -9.37
N ASN A 326 -16.28 11.46 -8.60
CA ASN A 326 -17.11 11.25 -7.43
C ASN A 326 -16.65 12.22 -6.33
N ALA A 327 -17.58 12.98 -5.78
CA ALA A 327 -17.35 13.82 -4.62
C ALA A 327 -17.46 12.96 -3.35
N TYR A 328 -16.37 12.81 -2.63
CA TYR A 328 -16.34 12.12 -1.33
C TYR A 328 -16.51 13.15 -0.21
N LEU A 329 -17.01 12.69 0.94
CA LEU A 329 -17.31 13.52 2.10
C LEU A 329 -16.65 12.93 3.34
N SER A 330 -16.06 13.79 4.17
CA SER A 330 -15.64 13.48 5.54
C SER A 330 -16.25 14.49 6.50
N VAL A 331 -16.82 14.02 7.61
CA VAL A 331 -17.38 14.89 8.65
C VAL A 331 -16.23 15.48 9.47
N LYS A 332 -16.07 16.81 9.44
CA LYS A 332 -15.10 17.52 10.29
C LYS A 332 -15.71 17.96 11.62
N GLU A 333 -16.92 18.50 11.56
CA GLU A 333 -17.61 19.03 12.74
C GLU A 333 -19.12 18.78 12.65
N MET A 334 -19.76 18.62 13.81
CA MET A 334 -21.20 18.56 13.93
C MET A 334 -21.67 19.16 15.26
N ASP A 335 -22.69 20.02 15.19
CA ASP A 335 -23.30 20.67 16.35
C ASP A 335 -24.83 20.69 16.26
N TYR A 336 -25.50 20.46 17.39
CA TYR A 336 -26.94 20.67 17.53
C TYR A 336 -27.24 22.01 18.22
N HIS A 337 -28.06 22.84 17.58
CA HIS A 337 -28.44 24.17 18.06
C HIS A 337 -29.88 24.17 18.60
N LYS A 338 -30.04 23.83 19.89
CA LYS A 338 -31.34 23.76 20.61
C LYS A 338 -32.26 24.97 20.47
N LYS A 339 -31.74 26.18 20.21
CA LYS A 339 -32.57 27.40 20.06
C LYS A 339 -33.27 27.49 18.72
N SER A 340 -32.64 26.98 17.67
CA SER A 340 -33.13 27.00 16.29
C SER A 340 -33.64 25.62 15.85
N ASP A 341 -33.48 24.60 16.69
CA ASP A 341 -33.88 23.22 16.43
C ASP A 341 -33.27 22.66 15.14
N GLN A 342 -31.95 22.85 15.03
CA GLN A 342 -31.21 22.58 13.81
C GLN A 342 -29.86 21.93 14.12
N TRP A 343 -29.48 21.01 13.25
CA TRP A 343 -28.15 20.45 13.17
C TRP A 343 -27.32 21.21 12.15
N LYS A 344 -26.06 21.44 12.50
CA LYS A 344 -25.04 21.98 11.62
C LYS A 344 -23.96 20.92 11.43
N VAL A 345 -23.66 20.56 10.18
CA VAL A 345 -22.62 19.58 9.83
C VAL A 345 -21.65 20.23 8.86
N LEU A 346 -20.36 20.13 9.15
CA LEU A 346 -19.29 20.62 8.29
C LEU A 346 -18.57 19.42 7.66
N PHE A 347 -18.54 19.38 6.33
CA PHE A 347 -17.83 18.36 5.56
C PHE A 347 -16.57 18.90 4.92
N GLU A 348 -15.50 18.10 4.93
CA GLU A 348 -14.43 18.17 3.94
C GLU A 348 -14.83 17.36 2.70
N THR A 349 -14.42 17.78 1.50
CA THR A 349 -14.78 17.11 0.24
C THR A 349 -13.65 17.05 -0.77
N THR A 350 -13.66 16.06 -1.65
CA THR A 350 -12.74 15.97 -2.81
C THR A 350 -13.18 16.81 -4.01
N ALA A 351 -14.39 17.37 -4.00
CA ALA A 351 -14.92 18.15 -5.12
C ALA A 351 -14.40 19.60 -5.17
N SER A 352 -13.92 20.11 -4.04
CA SER A 352 -13.40 21.47 -3.88
C SER A 352 -12.39 21.51 -2.75
N GLU A 353 -11.47 22.49 -2.78
CA GLU A 353 -10.54 22.75 -1.67
C GLU A 353 -11.24 23.39 -0.43
N GLU A 354 -12.55 23.69 -0.53
CA GLU A 354 -13.34 24.29 0.54
C GLU A 354 -14.23 23.26 1.26
N THR A 355 -14.55 23.55 2.53
CA THR A 355 -15.52 22.78 3.33
C THR A 355 -16.96 23.10 2.96
N VAL A 356 -17.83 22.10 2.99
CA VAL A 356 -19.28 22.25 2.73
C VAL A 356 -20.04 22.23 4.05
N GLU A 357 -20.72 23.32 4.36
CA GLU A 357 -21.62 23.40 5.52
C GLU A 357 -23.05 23.01 5.13
N VAL A 358 -23.65 22.09 5.89
CA VAL A 358 -25.03 21.65 5.73
C VAL A 358 -25.82 21.89 7.01
N GLN A 359 -26.99 22.51 6.86
CA GLN A 359 -27.94 22.69 7.95
C GLN A 359 -29.16 21.78 7.75
N ILE A 360 -29.52 21.03 8.79
CA ILE A 360 -30.66 20.10 8.82
C ILE A 360 -31.63 20.54 9.92
N GLU A 361 -32.92 20.64 9.60
CA GLU A 361 -33.98 20.85 10.58
C GLU A 361 -34.19 19.56 11.38
N ASP A 362 -34.27 19.69 12.71
CA ASP A 362 -34.46 18.58 13.63
C ASP A 362 -35.96 18.24 13.72
N GLU A 363 -36.39 17.29 12.89
CA GLU A 363 -37.78 16.79 12.79
C GLU A 363 -37.85 15.27 12.64
#